data_AF-A0A963J1F5-F1
#
_entry.id   AF-A0A963J1F5-F1
#
_cell.length_a   1.000
_cell.length_b   1.000
_cell.length_c   1.000
_cell.angle_alpha   90.00
_cell.angle_beta   90.00
_cell.angle_gamma   90.00
#
_symmetry.space_group_name_H-M   'P 1'
#
loop_
_entity.id
_entity.type
_entity.pdbx_description
1 polymer ?
#
loop_
_entity_poly.entity_id
_entity_poly.type
_entity_poly.pdbx_seq_one_letter_code
_entity_poly.pdbx_strand_id
1 'polypeptide(L)'
;YDEIEYITDCNFRKVPQPRNEEEEMSGEIWYTVGPHDVFPETFGPFLLGNDAVREAFMRHHADLLDVEFWQSHKERILAGHVYDVFPYDVSRRFSHAHEDRGI
;
A
#
# COMPACT_ATOMS: atom_id res chain seq x y z
N TYR A 1 0.75 15.15 -13.59
CA TYR A 1 0.02 14.86 -12.33
C TYR A 1 -1.47 14.71 -12.63
N ASP A 2 -1.78 14.16 -13.79
CA ASP A 2 -3.09 13.89 -14.36
C ASP A 2 -3.74 12.63 -13.77
N GLU A 3 -2.94 11.69 -13.28
CA GLU A 3 -3.39 10.47 -12.59
C GLU A 3 -3.23 10.53 -11.05
N ILE A 4 -3.07 11.73 -10.47
CA ILE A 4 -3.03 11.88 -9.01
C ILE A 4 -4.45 11.97 -8.46
N GLU A 5 -4.72 11.16 -7.45
CA GLU A 5 -5.96 11.15 -6.68
C GLU A 5 -5.66 11.17 -5.18
N TYR A 6 -6.59 11.69 -4.36
CA TYR A 6 -6.45 11.60 -2.91
C TYR A 6 -6.70 10.15 -2.44
N ILE A 7 -5.86 9.67 -1.51
CA ILE A 7 -6.07 8.37 -0.85
C ILE A 7 -7.46 8.28 -0.20
N THR A 8 -8.00 9.41 0.28
CA THR A 8 -9.35 9.47 0.85
C THR A 8 -10.46 9.18 -0.16
N ASP A 9 -10.22 9.42 -1.44
CA ASP A 9 -11.20 9.28 -2.52
C ASP A 9 -11.08 7.91 -3.20
N CYS A 10 -9.95 7.21 -3.04
CA CYS A 10 -9.74 5.84 -3.53
C CYS A 10 -10.52 4.79 -2.70
N ASN A 11 -11.00 3.74 -3.37
CA ASN A 11 -11.64 2.57 -2.77
C ASN A 11 -10.72 1.35 -2.88
N PHE A 12 -9.93 1.10 -1.83
CA PHE A 12 -9.00 -0.02 -1.78
C PHE A 12 -9.74 -1.32 -1.48
N ARG A 13 -9.64 -2.30 -2.40
CA ARG A 13 -10.35 -3.59 -2.33
C ARG A 13 -9.41 -4.75 -2.66
N LYS A 14 -9.75 -5.95 -2.18
CA LYS A 14 -9.16 -7.20 -2.67
C LYS A 14 -9.84 -7.62 -3.96
N VAL A 15 -9.10 -8.32 -4.83
CA VAL A 15 -9.73 -8.99 -5.97
C VAL A 15 -10.62 -10.12 -5.42
N PRO A 16 -11.89 -10.20 -5.84
CA PRO A 16 -12.76 -11.29 -5.42
C PRO A 16 -12.20 -12.66 -5.83
N GLN A 17 -12.33 -13.64 -4.94
CA GLN A 17 -11.98 -15.03 -5.25
C GLN A 17 -12.97 -15.62 -6.27
N PRO A 18 -12.48 -16.33 -7.31
CA PRO A 18 -13.35 -16.95 -8.30
C PRO A 18 -14.27 -17.99 -7.66
N ARG A 19 -15.52 -18.08 -8.13
CA ARG A 19 -16.54 -18.97 -7.55
C ARG A 19 -16.59 -20.33 -8.25
N ASN A 20 -16.07 -20.41 -9.47
CA ASN A 20 -16.04 -21.60 -10.30
C ASN A 20 -14.81 -21.58 -11.24
N GLU A 21 -14.54 -22.70 -11.91
CA GLU A 21 -13.41 -22.86 -12.82
C GLU A 21 -13.48 -21.93 -14.05
N GLU A 22 -14.70 -21.59 -14.50
CA GLU A 22 -14.93 -20.67 -15.63
C GLU A 22 -14.43 -19.25 -15.29
N GLU A 23 -14.75 -18.76 -14.09
CA GLU A 23 -14.30 -17.45 -13.59
C GLU A 23 -12.79 -17.40 -13.33
N GLU A 24 -12.19 -18.52 -12.92
CA GLU A 24 -10.74 -18.61 -12.68
C GLU A 24 -9.93 -18.54 -13.98
N MET A 25 -10.43 -19.18 -15.05
CA MET A 25 -9.77 -19.20 -16.35
C MET A 25 -10.21 -18.05 -17.28
N SER A 26 -11.17 -17.24 -16.87
CA SER A 26 -11.68 -16.13 -17.67
C SER A 26 -10.58 -15.09 -17.92
N GLY A 27 -10.38 -14.71 -19.17
CA GLY A 27 -9.55 -13.56 -19.55
C GLY A 27 -10.25 -12.21 -19.33
N GLU A 28 -11.53 -12.21 -18.98
CA GLU A 28 -12.34 -11.02 -18.71
C GLU A 28 -12.67 -10.88 -17.22
N ILE A 29 -12.71 -9.63 -16.73
CA ILE A 29 -13.07 -9.30 -15.36
C ILE A 29 -14.57 -9.56 -15.14
N TRP A 30 -14.90 -10.55 -14.29
CA TRP A 30 -16.28 -10.94 -13.98
C TRP A 30 -16.90 -10.16 -12.81
N TYR A 31 -16.10 -9.37 -12.10
CA TYR A 31 -16.56 -8.52 -11.00
C TYR A 31 -16.61 -7.04 -11.39
N THR A 32 -17.45 -6.27 -10.71
CA THR A 32 -17.58 -4.84 -10.98
C THR A 32 -16.38 -4.05 -10.45
N VAL A 33 -15.80 -3.24 -11.34
CA VAL A 33 -14.72 -2.29 -11.05
C VAL A 33 -15.26 -0.87 -11.23
N GLY A 34 -15.25 -0.10 -10.15
CA GLY A 34 -15.59 1.33 -10.16
C GLY A 34 -14.40 2.22 -10.57
N PRO A 35 -14.65 3.49 -10.92
CA PRO A 35 -13.61 4.42 -11.38
C PRO A 35 -12.52 4.73 -10.35
N HIS A 36 -12.80 4.57 -9.05
CA HIS A 36 -11.86 4.81 -7.96
C HIS A 36 -11.44 3.52 -7.24
N ASP A 37 -11.79 2.34 -7.78
CA ASP A 37 -11.38 1.07 -7.19
C ASP A 37 -9.90 0.81 -7.45
N VAL A 38 -9.17 0.48 -6.39
CA VAL A 38 -7.75 0.17 -6.43
C VAL A 38 -7.53 -1.21 -5.83
N PHE A 39 -6.82 -2.07 -6.56
CA PHE A 39 -6.50 -3.44 -6.17
C PHE A 39 -4.97 -3.59 -6.00
N PRO A 40 -4.41 -3.38 -4.80
CA PRO A 40 -2.96 -3.32 -4.61
C PRO A 40 -2.21 -4.59 -5.06
N GLU A 41 -2.85 -5.74 -4.97
CA GLU A 41 -2.33 -7.02 -5.44
C GLU A 41 -2.01 -7.05 -6.95
N THR A 42 -2.68 -6.22 -7.76
CA THR A 42 -2.45 -6.16 -9.21
C THR A 42 -1.22 -5.33 -9.58
N PHE A 43 -0.58 -4.65 -8.62
CA PHE A 43 0.66 -3.90 -8.88
C PHE A 43 1.85 -4.82 -9.13
N GLY A 44 1.84 -6.03 -8.58
CA GLY A 44 2.96 -6.98 -8.66
C GLY A 44 3.43 -7.25 -10.10
N PRO A 45 2.56 -7.66 -11.04
CA PRO A 45 2.93 -7.88 -12.43
C PRO A 45 3.60 -6.67 -13.11
N PHE A 46 3.21 -5.45 -12.73
CA PHE A 46 3.76 -4.22 -13.31
C PHE A 46 5.08 -3.79 -12.66
N LEU A 47 5.18 -3.84 -11.33
CA LEU A 47 6.33 -3.37 -10.57
C LEU A 47 7.47 -4.39 -10.49
N LEU A 48 7.15 -5.69 -10.53
CA LEU A 48 8.06 -6.78 -10.13
C LEU A 48 8.52 -7.65 -11.30
N GLY A 49 8.57 -7.10 -12.52
CA GLY A 49 8.99 -7.85 -13.71
C GLY A 49 10.45 -8.33 -13.69
N ASN A 50 11.33 -7.70 -12.90
CA ASN A 50 12.72 -8.12 -12.70
C ASN A 50 12.87 -8.86 -11.38
N ASP A 51 13.46 -10.06 -11.39
CA ASP A 51 13.59 -10.93 -10.22
C ASP A 51 14.38 -10.31 -9.06
N ALA A 52 15.45 -9.55 -9.34
CA ALA A 52 16.23 -8.88 -8.31
C ALA A 52 15.43 -7.75 -7.63
N VAL A 53 14.62 -7.02 -8.39
CA VAL A 53 13.71 -5.99 -7.87
C VAL A 53 12.59 -6.65 -7.07
N ARG A 54 12.02 -7.73 -7.59
CA ARG A 54 10.99 -8.53 -6.90
C ARG A 54 11.48 -8.99 -5.54
N GLU A 55 12.67 -9.58 -5.46
CA GLU A 55 13.22 -10.09 -4.20
C GLU A 55 13.38 -8.98 -3.16
N ALA A 56 13.97 -7.85 -3.55
CA ALA A 56 14.15 -6.71 -2.66
C ALA A 56 12.81 -6.10 -2.22
N PHE A 57 11.87 -5.93 -3.15
CA PHE A 57 10.55 -5.40 -2.87
C PHE A 57 9.77 -6.31 -1.91
N MET A 58 9.72 -7.61 -2.18
CA MET A 58 9.02 -8.55 -1.31
C MET A 58 9.64 -8.64 0.09
N ARG A 59 10.95 -8.37 0.22
CA ARG A 59 11.64 -8.34 1.52
C ARG A 59 11.27 -7.12 2.36
N HIS A 60 11.06 -5.96 1.74
CA HIS A 60 10.97 -4.68 2.46
C HIS A 60 9.61 -3.98 2.35
N HIS A 61 8.85 -4.25 1.30
CA HIS A 61 7.68 -3.48 0.87
C HIS A 61 6.51 -4.36 0.39
N ALA A 62 6.45 -5.62 0.82
CA ALA A 62 5.35 -6.53 0.46
C ALA A 62 3.99 -6.01 0.94
N ASP A 63 3.97 -5.19 2.00
CA ASP A 63 2.79 -4.51 2.54
C ASP A 63 2.11 -3.59 1.51
N LEU A 64 2.85 -3.04 0.54
CA LEU A 64 2.26 -2.21 -0.51
C LEU A 64 1.33 -2.98 -1.47
N LEU A 65 1.42 -4.32 -1.52
CA LEU A 65 0.50 -5.18 -2.27
C LEU A 65 -0.73 -5.58 -1.46
N ASP A 66 -0.77 -5.22 -0.17
CA ASP A 66 -1.86 -5.58 0.73
C ASP A 66 -2.86 -4.44 0.87
N VAL A 67 -4.16 -4.75 0.84
CA VAL A 67 -5.21 -3.72 0.88
C VAL A 67 -5.28 -3.06 2.26
N GLU A 68 -5.00 -3.83 3.31
CA GLU A 68 -5.02 -3.38 4.70
C GLU A 68 -4.02 -2.24 4.96
N PHE A 69 -2.85 -2.25 4.28
CA PHE A 69 -1.89 -1.16 4.35
C PHE A 69 -2.55 0.16 3.95
N TRP A 70 -3.19 0.19 2.78
CA TRP A 70 -3.80 1.40 2.22
C TRP A 70 -5.04 1.84 2.99
N GLN A 71 -5.88 0.90 3.42
CA GLN A 71 -7.05 1.20 4.25
C GLN A 71 -6.63 1.83 5.58
N SER A 72 -5.62 1.29 6.26
CA SER A 72 -5.12 1.88 7.51
C SER A 72 -4.55 3.28 7.34
N HIS A 73 -3.88 3.56 6.21
CA HIS A 73 -3.41 4.91 5.89
C HIS A 73 -4.56 5.87 5.62
N LYS A 74 -5.57 5.44 4.85
CA LYS A 74 -6.79 6.20 4.60
C LYS A 74 -7.49 6.56 5.91
N GLU A 75 -7.68 5.59 6.81
CA GLU A 75 -8.31 5.81 8.12
C GLU A 75 -7.55 6.82 8.97
N ARG A 76 -6.22 6.74 9.02
CA ARG A 76 -5.39 7.68 9.77
C ARG A 76 -5.47 9.10 9.20
N ILE A 77 -5.45 9.25 7.87
CA ILE A 77 -5.63 10.55 7.20
C ILE A 77 -7.01 11.14 7.55
N LEU A 78 -8.07 10.33 7.49
CA LEU A 78 -9.43 10.75 7.86
C LEU A 78 -9.54 11.11 9.35
N ALA A 79 -8.75 10.47 10.22
CA ALA A 79 -8.64 10.82 11.63
C ALA A 79 -7.83 12.10 11.89
N GLY A 80 -7.34 12.78 10.84
CA GLY A 80 -6.54 13.99 10.94
C GLY A 80 -5.08 13.75 11.35
N HIS A 81 -4.60 12.51 11.25
CA HIS A 81 -3.21 12.19 11.54
C HIS A 81 -2.30 12.79 10.46
N VAL A 82 -1.33 13.59 10.89
CA VAL A 82 -0.27 14.13 10.02
C VAL A 82 0.99 13.31 10.28
N TYR A 83 1.47 12.62 9.24
CA TYR A 83 2.69 11.83 9.33
C TYR A 83 3.92 12.74 9.35
N ASP A 84 4.86 12.43 10.25
CA ASP A 84 6.19 13.05 10.23
C ASP A 84 6.98 12.58 9.01
N VAL A 85 7.47 13.53 8.22
CA VAL A 85 8.37 13.26 7.10
C VAL A 85 9.75 13.81 7.45
N PHE A 86 10.73 12.92 7.59
CA PHE A 86 12.10 13.30 7.89
C PHE A 86 12.94 13.36 6.61
N PRO A 87 13.54 14.50 6.24
CA PRO A 87 14.35 14.63 5.03
C PRO A 87 15.78 14.07 5.19
N TYR A 88 15.97 13.10 6.08
CA TYR A 88 17.26 12.48 6.39
C TYR A 88 17.09 11.02 6.81
N ASP A 89 18.16 10.24 6.68
CA ASP A 89 18.19 8.83 7.06
C ASP A 89 17.92 8.64 8.56
N VAL A 90 17.16 7.60 8.90
CA VAL A 90 16.75 7.28 10.27
C VAL A 90 17.96 7.15 11.22
N SER A 91 19.11 6.68 10.74
CA SER A 91 20.35 6.57 11.51
C SER A 91 20.91 7.91 12.00
N ARG A 92 20.51 9.02 11.38
CA ARG A 92 20.91 10.39 11.76
C ARG A 92 19.94 11.03 12.76
N ARG A 93 18.82 10.35 13.08
CA ARG A 93 17.85 10.83 14.06
C ARG A 93 18.49 10.81 15.44
N PHE A 94 18.42 11.92 16.17
CA PHE A 94 18.87 11.95 17.54
C PHE A 94 18.01 11.01 18.38
N SER A 95 18.62 10.02 19.01
CA SER A 95 17.94 9.16 19.99
C SER A 95 17.54 10.02 21.20
N HIS A 96 16.27 9.97 21.60
CA HIS A 96 15.80 10.59 22.84
C HIS A 96 16.36 9.80 24.05
N ALA A 97 17.66 9.92 24.33
CA ALA A 97 18.33 9.33 25.49
C ALA A 97 18.60 10.40 26.57
N HIS A 98 17.69 11.36 26.72
CA HIS A 98 17.79 12.45 27.70
C HIS A 98 16.45 12.69 28.39
N GLU A 99 15.90 11.65 29.03
CA GLU A 99 14.82 11.83 30.01
C GLU A 99 14.94 10.77 31.11
N ASP A 100 16.07 10.81 31.83
CA ASP A 100 16.17 10.31 33.21
C ASP A 100 17.52 10.74 33.82
N ARG A 101 17.61 12.02 34.18
CA ARG A 101 18.44 12.44 35.31
C ARG A 101 17.54 13.21 36.27
N GLY A 102 16.85 12.43 37.10
CA GLY A 102 16.20 12.93 38.30
C GLY A 102 17.18 13.76 39.12
N ILE A 103 16.67 14.91 39.57
CA ILE A 103 17.27 15.75 40.61
C ILE A 103 17.10 15.05 41.96
#